data_AF-A0A1W1VTP7-F1
#
_entry.id   AF-A0A1W1VTP7-F1
#
_cell.length_a   1.000
_cell.length_b   1.000
_cell.length_c   1.000
_cell.angle_alpha   90.00
_cell.angle_beta   90.00
_cell.angle_gamma   90.00
#
_symmetry.space_group_name_H-M   'P 1'
#
loop_
_entity.id
_entity.type
_entity.pdbx_description
1 polymer ?
#
loop_
_entity_poly.entity_id
_entity_poly.type
_entity_poly.pdbx_seq_one_letter_code
_entity_poly.pdbx_strand_id
1 'polypeptide(L)'
;MGPFSRAFYELRRESHGGRGGVISSGLEGGLVELAGRWKVYSGNQAALALRAGREKVRAALSKLVRWGYLDRLVTGCTPPLYTLGPEGSRVLRLPLEEWDAPRAFRLVMAHQLYLRLPEIFEYRADPGSGWDALLEVKGIQYPVVCPRAGEAEVDRCVLVLGLVPEGSRPVVVAATEDEAVRVASRIRAGLQARYVWDDLLREEEFFFYRWTGSRLEPSEKVSRSGIKTLDRVPRAC
;
A
#
# COMPACT_ATOMS: atom_id res chain seq x y z
N MET A 1 12.81 -3.63 19.49
CA MET A 1 11.38 -3.95 19.71
C MET A 1 10.55 -2.96 18.91
N GLY A 2 9.84 -3.41 17.87
CA GLY A 2 9.04 -2.52 17.03
C GLY A 2 7.77 -2.03 17.74
N PRO A 3 7.13 -0.96 17.25
CA PRO A 3 5.97 -0.30 17.87
C PRO A 3 4.68 -1.15 17.94
N PHE A 4 4.76 -2.46 17.72
CA PHE A 4 3.62 -3.37 17.61
C PHE A 4 3.74 -4.59 18.55
N SER A 5 4.50 -4.48 19.65
CA SER A 5 4.46 -5.50 20.70
C SER A 5 3.01 -5.67 21.18
N ARG A 6 2.55 -6.93 21.20
CA ARG A 6 1.17 -7.49 21.26
C ARG A 6 0.10 -6.85 22.18
N ALA A 7 0.35 -5.76 22.90
CA ALA A 7 -0.46 -5.33 24.03
C ALA A 7 -1.43 -4.15 23.83
N PHE A 8 -1.53 -3.46 22.67
CA PHE A 8 -2.15 -2.12 22.69
C PHE A 8 -3.20 -1.70 21.65
N TYR A 9 -3.80 -2.59 20.84
CA TYR A 9 -4.92 -2.17 20.00
C TYR A 9 -6.02 -3.23 19.94
N GLU A 10 -7.03 -3.12 20.81
CA GLU A 10 -8.29 -3.82 20.58
C GLU A 10 -8.93 -3.22 19.32
N LEU A 11 -8.95 -4.00 18.24
CA LEU A 11 -9.56 -3.57 16.99
C LEU A 11 -11.06 -3.88 17.07
N ARG A 12 -11.87 -2.82 17.10
CA ARG A 12 -13.32 -2.93 17.00
C ARG A 12 -13.74 -2.69 15.56
N ARG A 13 -14.53 -3.62 15.04
CA ARG A 13 -15.23 -3.46 13.76
C ARG A 13 -16.60 -2.87 14.02
N GLU A 14 -16.87 -1.73 13.40
CA GLU A 14 -18.18 -1.10 13.41
C GLU A 14 -18.81 -1.27 12.02
N SER A 15 -19.78 -2.18 11.97
CA SER A 15 -20.60 -2.47 10.80
C SER A 15 -22.02 -1.97 11.05
N HIS A 16 -22.64 -1.37 10.03
CA HIS A 16 -24.05 -1.01 10.08
C HIS A 16 -24.84 -1.95 9.18
N GLY A 17 -25.95 -2.50 9.71
CA GLY A 17 -26.90 -3.28 8.91
C GLY A 17 -27.45 -2.44 7.76
N GLY A 18 -27.29 -2.94 6.54
CA GLY A 18 -27.52 -2.19 5.31
C GLY A 18 -28.93 -1.59 5.23
N ARG A 19 -29.02 -0.26 5.26
CA ARG A 19 -30.28 0.46 4.97
C ARG A 19 -30.52 0.67 3.48
N GLY A 20 -29.68 0.12 2.61
CA GLY A 20 -29.83 0.19 1.14
C GLY A 20 -29.75 1.62 0.60
N GLY A 21 -28.57 2.05 0.15
CA GLY A 21 -28.39 3.30 -0.61
C GLY A 21 -27.86 3.00 -2.00
N VAL A 22 -28.21 3.80 -3.01
CA VAL A 22 -27.65 3.65 -4.36
C VAL A 22 -26.33 4.42 -4.43
N ILE A 23 -25.25 3.73 -4.77
CA ILE A 23 -23.95 4.34 -5.08
C ILE A 23 -23.97 4.84 -6.53
N SER A 24 -23.56 6.09 -6.75
CA SER A 24 -23.22 6.59 -8.08
C SER A 24 -21.74 6.32 -8.39
N SER A 25 -21.38 6.23 -9.67
CA SER A 25 -20.01 6.03 -10.17
C SER A 25 -19.02 7.16 -9.85
N GLY A 26 -19.41 8.13 -9.02
CA GLY A 26 -18.55 9.21 -8.54
C GLY A 26 -17.66 8.79 -7.36
N LEU A 27 -17.41 9.73 -6.45
CA LEU A 27 -16.51 9.53 -5.31
C LEU A 27 -16.87 8.30 -4.46
N GLU A 28 -18.15 8.02 -4.28
CA GLU A 28 -18.65 6.88 -3.49
C GLU A 28 -18.28 5.54 -4.12
N GLY A 29 -18.49 5.38 -5.42
CA GLY A 29 -18.05 4.19 -6.17
C GLY A 29 -16.54 4.00 -6.08
N GLY A 30 -15.78 5.08 -6.31
CA GLY A 30 -14.32 5.05 -6.23
C GLY A 30 -13.79 4.62 -4.85
N LEU A 31 -14.45 5.01 -3.76
CA LEU A 31 -14.08 4.59 -2.40
C LEU A 31 -14.34 3.09 -2.18
N VAL A 32 -15.47 2.57 -2.66
CA VAL A 32 -15.78 1.13 -2.55
C VAL A 32 -14.82 0.30 -3.39
N GLU A 33 -14.53 0.72 -4.62
CA GLU A 33 -13.52 0.09 -5.48
C GLU A 33 -12.13 0.13 -4.85
N LEU A 34 -11.77 1.25 -4.21
CA LEU A 34 -10.51 1.36 -3.48
C LEU A 34 -10.43 0.34 -2.35
N ALA A 35 -11.53 0.10 -1.61
CA ALA A 35 -11.56 -0.91 -0.55
C ALA A 35 -11.44 -2.33 -1.10
N GLY A 36 -12.01 -2.60 -2.28
CA GLY A 36 -11.84 -3.89 -2.96
C GLY A 36 -10.39 -4.16 -3.39
N ARG A 37 -9.70 -3.14 -3.89
CA ARG A 37 -8.31 -3.24 -4.35
C ARG A 37 -7.32 -3.27 -3.18
N TRP A 38 -7.43 -2.30 -2.27
CA TRP A 38 -6.46 -2.07 -1.20
C TRP A 38 -6.76 -2.86 0.07
N LYS A 39 -7.95 -3.46 0.18
CA LYS A 39 -8.47 -4.19 1.35
C LYS A 39 -8.77 -3.33 2.56
N VAL A 40 -7.88 -2.40 2.90
CA VAL A 40 -8.04 -1.44 4.00
C VAL A 40 -7.32 -0.14 3.68
N TYR A 41 -7.86 1.00 4.08
CA TYR A 41 -7.20 2.30 3.95
C TYR A 41 -7.66 3.31 5.01
N SER A 42 -6.89 4.37 5.22
CA SER A 42 -7.33 5.54 5.99
C SER A 42 -8.00 6.59 5.11
N GLY A 43 -8.83 7.46 5.70
CA GLY A 43 -9.49 8.55 4.95
C GLY A 43 -8.52 9.50 4.24
N ASN A 44 -7.33 9.73 4.82
CA ASN A 44 -6.29 10.56 4.19
C ASN A 44 -5.72 9.88 2.94
N GLN A 45 -5.47 8.57 2.99
CA GLN A 45 -4.98 7.82 1.84
C GLN A 45 -6.01 7.79 0.72
N ALA A 46 -7.29 7.63 1.04
CA ALA A 46 -8.37 7.72 0.06
C ALA A 46 -8.43 9.10 -0.61
N ALA A 47 -8.26 10.18 0.17
CA ALA A 47 -8.20 11.54 -0.38
C ALA A 47 -7.03 11.74 -1.35
N LEU A 48 -5.85 11.21 -1.01
CA LEU A 48 -4.67 11.24 -1.88
C LEU A 48 -4.89 10.41 -3.16
N ALA A 49 -5.33 9.16 -3.00
CA ALA A 49 -5.53 8.23 -4.11
C ALA A 49 -6.57 8.72 -5.13
N LEU A 50 -7.70 9.25 -4.65
CA LEU A 50 -8.78 9.74 -5.49
C LEU A 50 -8.65 11.23 -5.86
N ARG A 51 -7.57 11.89 -5.43
CA ARG A 51 -7.31 13.34 -5.63
C ARG A 51 -8.52 14.19 -5.23
N ALA A 52 -9.14 13.85 -4.10
CA ALA A 52 -10.36 14.45 -3.61
C ALA A 52 -10.13 15.25 -2.32
N GLY A 53 -10.93 16.30 -2.09
CA GLY A 53 -10.84 17.09 -0.86
C GLY A 53 -11.22 16.26 0.38
N ARG A 54 -10.44 16.39 1.46
CA ARG A 54 -10.58 15.59 2.70
C ARG A 54 -11.99 15.63 3.29
N GLU A 55 -12.63 16.81 3.30
CA GLU A 55 -14.00 16.96 3.81
C GLU A 55 -15.03 16.18 2.98
N LYS A 56 -14.90 16.21 1.65
CA LYS A 56 -15.79 15.44 0.76
C LYS A 56 -15.62 13.93 0.98
N VAL A 57 -14.37 13.48 1.12
CA VAL A 57 -14.05 12.08 1.41
C VAL A 57 -14.61 11.66 2.77
N ARG A 58 -14.44 12.48 3.82
CA ARG A 58 -14.99 12.20 5.15
C ARG A 58 -16.51 12.05 5.14
N ALA A 59 -17.22 12.94 4.44
CA ALA A 59 -18.67 12.87 4.31
C ALA A 59 -19.11 11.60 3.56
N ALA A 60 -18.45 11.28 2.44
CA ALA A 60 -18.73 10.08 1.65
C ALA A 60 -18.46 8.79 2.43
N LEU A 61 -17.34 8.70 3.15
CA LEU A 61 -17.01 7.54 4.00
C LEU A 61 -18.07 7.32 5.09
N SER A 62 -18.45 8.38 5.80
CA SER A 62 -19.48 8.29 6.85
C SER A 62 -20.82 7.79 6.29
N LYS A 63 -21.16 8.24 5.08
CA LYS A 63 -22.36 7.81 4.36
C LYS A 63 -22.28 6.33 3.95
N LEU A 64 -21.17 5.90 3.35
CA LEU A 64 -20.94 4.51 2.92
C LEU A 64 -20.93 3.53 4.09
N VAL A 65 -20.37 3.93 5.24
CA VAL A 65 -20.41 3.12 6.46
C VAL A 65 -21.84 2.89 6.94
N ARG A 66 -22.63 3.96 7.03
CA ARG A 66 -24.05 3.88 7.41
C ARG A 66 -24.88 3.05 6.43
N TRP A 67 -24.50 3.02 5.16
CA TRP A 67 -25.17 2.22 4.12
C TRP A 67 -24.70 0.77 4.07
N GLY A 68 -23.67 0.38 4.85
CA GLY A 68 -23.15 -0.99 4.91
C GLY A 68 -22.18 -1.36 3.79
N TYR A 69 -21.75 -0.40 2.97
CA TYR A 69 -20.79 -0.64 1.88
C TYR A 69 -19.36 -0.70 2.37
N LEU A 70 -19.04 0.06 3.42
CA LEU A 70 -17.76 0.05 4.09
C LEU A 70 -17.98 -0.25 5.57
N ASP A 71 -17.00 -0.88 6.21
CA ASP A 71 -16.94 -1.00 7.65
C ASP A 71 -15.80 -0.14 8.20
N ARG A 72 -15.98 0.32 9.44
CA ARG A 72 -14.99 1.14 10.14
C ARG A 72 -14.22 0.26 11.14
N LEU A 73 -12.89 0.25 11.04
CA LEU A 73 -12.01 -0.40 12.00
C LEU A 73 -11.46 0.67 12.96
N VAL A 74 -11.72 0.51 14.25
CA VAL A 74 -11.44 1.52 15.28
C VAL A 74 -10.62 0.90 16.41
N THR A 75 -9.58 1.61 16.84
CA THR A 75 -8.74 1.21 17.97
C THR A 75 -8.85 2.17 19.17
N GLY A 76 -9.53 3.31 18.99
CA GLY A 76 -9.62 4.39 19.99
C GLY A 76 -8.42 5.33 20.03
N CYS A 77 -7.25 4.91 19.51
CA CYS A 77 -6.00 5.68 19.58
C CYS A 77 -5.48 6.16 18.23
N THR A 78 -6.07 5.69 17.12
CA THR A 78 -5.67 6.07 15.76
C THR A 78 -6.87 6.55 14.96
N PRO A 79 -6.65 7.32 13.86
CA PRO A 79 -7.71 7.57 12.90
C PRO A 79 -8.36 6.26 12.43
N PRO A 80 -9.67 6.26 12.16
CA PRO A 80 -10.36 5.06 11.70
C PRO A 80 -9.83 4.60 10.35
N LEU A 81 -9.76 3.28 10.20
CA LEU A 81 -9.50 2.62 8.93
C LEU A 81 -10.82 2.13 8.33
N TYR A 82 -10.85 1.97 7.02
CA TYR A 82 -12.04 1.58 6.27
C TYR A 82 -11.75 0.35 5.42
N THR A 83 -12.65 -0.62 5.47
CA THR A 83 -12.60 -1.86 4.69
C THR A 83 -13.98 -2.13 4.07
N LEU A 84 -14.11 -3.16 3.23
CA LEU A 84 -15.41 -3.53 2.67
C LEU A 84 -16.37 -4.00 3.75
N GLY A 85 -17.57 -3.42 3.75
CA GLY A 85 -18.71 -3.91 4.50
C GLY A 85 -19.50 -4.95 3.69
N PRO A 86 -20.55 -5.56 4.28
CA PRO A 86 -21.33 -6.61 3.63
C PRO A 86 -21.88 -6.23 2.26
N GLU A 87 -22.41 -5.01 2.10
CA GLU A 87 -22.98 -4.57 0.83
C GLU A 87 -21.91 -4.32 -0.24
N GLY A 88 -20.75 -3.79 0.16
CA GLY A 88 -19.62 -3.58 -0.74
C GLY A 88 -19.03 -4.89 -1.23
N SER A 89 -18.87 -5.85 -0.31
CA SER A 89 -18.47 -7.23 -0.60
C SER A 89 -19.43 -7.89 -1.61
N ARG A 90 -20.74 -7.76 -1.40
CA ARG A 90 -21.77 -8.28 -2.30
C ARG A 90 -21.70 -7.65 -3.70
N VAL A 91 -21.58 -6.33 -3.79
CA VAL A 91 -21.52 -5.60 -5.07
C VAL A 91 -20.25 -5.94 -5.85
N LEU A 92 -19.10 -6.01 -5.18
CA LEU A 92 -17.82 -6.33 -5.82
C LEU A 92 -17.57 -7.84 -5.97
N ARG A 93 -18.44 -8.70 -5.43
CA ARG A 93 -18.28 -10.17 -5.40
C ARG A 93 -16.95 -10.60 -4.76
N LEU A 94 -16.54 -9.90 -3.70
CA LEU A 94 -15.33 -10.19 -2.94
C LEU A 94 -15.69 -10.74 -1.56
N PRO A 95 -14.92 -11.67 -0.98
CA PRO A 95 -15.19 -12.17 0.36
C PRO A 95 -14.99 -11.07 1.41
N LEU A 96 -15.75 -11.15 2.52
CA LEU A 96 -15.44 -10.37 3.71
C LEU A 96 -14.18 -10.92 4.37
N GLU A 97 -13.31 -10.02 4.82
CA GLU A 97 -12.09 -10.40 5.50
C GLU A 97 -12.22 -10.21 7.01
N GLU A 98 -11.55 -11.10 7.74
CA GLU A 98 -11.29 -10.93 9.17
C GLU A 98 -10.05 -10.06 9.36
N TRP A 99 -10.12 -9.19 10.37
CA TRP A 99 -9.12 -8.16 10.61
C TRP A 99 -8.62 -8.23 12.04
N ASP A 100 -7.31 -8.29 12.18
CA ASP A 100 -6.59 -7.91 13.38
C ASP A 100 -5.90 -6.55 13.19
N ALA A 101 -5.64 -5.84 14.30
CA ALA A 101 -5.01 -4.51 14.25
C ALA A 101 -3.62 -4.54 13.56
N PRO A 102 -2.69 -5.44 13.93
CA PRO A 102 -1.38 -5.51 13.28
C PRO A 102 -1.46 -5.60 11.76
N ARG A 103 -2.29 -6.50 11.22
CA ARG A 103 -2.48 -6.70 9.78
C ARG A 103 -3.03 -5.45 9.12
N ALA A 104 -4.06 -4.83 9.70
CA ALA A 104 -4.68 -3.63 9.16
C ALA A 104 -3.69 -2.45 9.07
N PHE A 105 -2.93 -2.19 10.14
CA PHE A 105 -1.96 -1.09 10.15
C PHE A 105 -0.78 -1.34 9.23
N ARG A 106 -0.26 -2.57 9.13
CA ARG A 106 0.82 -2.90 8.21
C ARG A 106 0.45 -2.62 6.76
N LEU A 107 -0.75 -3.04 6.34
CA LEU A 107 -1.25 -2.77 4.99
C LEU A 107 -1.39 -1.27 4.74
N VAL A 108 -2.01 -0.55 5.66
CA VAL A 108 -2.14 0.91 5.59
C VAL A 108 -0.77 1.58 5.47
N MET A 109 0.23 1.15 6.23
CA MET A 109 1.59 1.69 6.13
C MET A 109 2.23 1.39 4.77
N ALA A 110 2.04 0.20 4.23
CA ALA A 110 2.52 -0.15 2.89
C ALA A 110 1.86 0.72 1.80
N HIS A 111 0.53 0.90 1.84
CA HIS A 111 -0.15 1.81 0.91
C HIS A 111 0.34 3.25 1.03
N GLN A 112 0.59 3.72 2.27
CA GLN A 112 1.10 5.07 2.50
C GLN A 112 2.48 5.26 1.88
N LEU A 113 3.29 4.21 1.86
CA LEU A 113 4.59 4.20 1.21
C LEU A 113 4.43 4.27 -0.30
N TYR A 114 3.58 3.43 -0.90
CA TYR A 114 3.33 3.44 -2.34
C TYR A 114 2.77 4.78 -2.83
N LEU A 115 1.91 5.42 -2.04
CA LEU A 115 1.40 6.76 -2.34
C LEU A 115 2.48 7.83 -2.33
N ARG A 116 3.60 7.62 -1.62
CA ARG A 116 4.73 8.55 -1.57
C ARG A 116 5.80 8.28 -2.61
N LEU A 117 5.91 7.06 -3.14
CA LEU A 117 6.92 6.73 -4.17
C LEU A 117 6.84 7.65 -5.41
N PRO A 118 5.65 8.04 -5.92
CA PRO A 118 5.52 9.05 -6.97
C PRO A 118 6.01 10.47 -6.63
N GLU A 119 6.20 10.80 -5.35
CA GLU A 119 6.79 12.08 -4.95
C GLU A 119 8.31 12.04 -4.98
N ILE A 120 8.87 10.83 -4.92
CA ILE A 120 10.30 10.54 -4.90
C ILE A 120 10.84 10.31 -6.33
N PHE A 121 9.94 10.01 -7.26
CA PHE A 121 10.26 9.66 -8.61
C PHE A 121 9.17 10.10 -9.58
N GLU A 122 9.49 10.33 -10.86
CA GLU A 122 8.51 10.64 -11.91
C GLU A 122 7.62 9.42 -12.29
N TYR A 123 6.88 8.82 -11.34
CA TYR A 123 6.21 7.52 -11.49
C TYR A 123 4.72 7.54 -11.18
N ARG A 124 4.02 6.51 -11.69
CA ARG A 124 2.66 6.14 -11.27
C ARG A 124 2.74 4.84 -10.47
N ALA A 125 2.17 4.83 -9.27
CA ALA A 125 1.99 3.64 -8.46
C ALA A 125 0.48 3.33 -8.33
N ASP A 126 0.07 2.10 -8.63
CA ASP A 126 -1.25 1.59 -8.25
C ASP A 126 -1.06 0.54 -7.15
N PRO A 127 -1.37 0.87 -5.88
CA PRO A 127 -1.27 -0.10 -4.79
C PRO A 127 -2.25 -1.25 -5.03
N GLY A 128 -1.75 -2.47 -5.01
CA GLY A 128 -2.56 -3.68 -5.04
C GLY A 128 -3.16 -3.97 -3.67
N SER A 129 -3.11 -5.23 -3.25
CA SER A 129 -3.61 -5.69 -1.94
C SER A 129 -2.77 -5.23 -0.74
N GLY A 130 -1.92 -4.21 -0.94
CA GLY A 130 -0.99 -3.63 0.03
C GLY A 130 0.33 -4.36 0.21
N TRP A 131 0.57 -5.41 -0.57
CA TRP A 131 1.84 -6.15 -0.60
C TRP A 131 2.68 -5.86 -1.82
N ASP A 132 2.00 -5.46 -2.88
CA ASP A 132 2.52 -5.22 -4.20
C ASP A 132 1.93 -3.94 -4.77
N ALA A 133 2.71 -3.28 -5.62
CA ALA A 133 2.25 -2.21 -6.49
C ALA A 133 2.93 -2.34 -7.84
N LEU A 134 2.35 -1.80 -8.89
CA LEU A 134 3.04 -1.64 -10.16
C LEU A 134 3.54 -0.20 -10.27
N LEU A 135 4.83 -0.05 -10.56
CA LEU A 135 5.51 1.23 -10.72
C LEU A 135 5.94 1.38 -12.17
N GLU A 136 5.55 2.48 -12.82
CA GLU A 136 5.94 2.75 -14.21
C GLU A 136 6.92 3.93 -14.29
N VAL A 137 8.04 3.72 -14.97
CA VAL A 137 9.14 4.67 -15.18
C VAL A 137 9.42 4.78 -16.67
N LYS A 138 9.16 5.94 -17.27
CA LYS A 138 9.49 6.19 -18.70
C LYS A 138 9.00 5.04 -19.62
N GLY A 139 7.81 4.51 -19.34
CA GLY A 139 7.21 3.39 -20.09
C GLY A 139 7.66 1.98 -19.68
N ILE A 140 8.52 1.83 -18.68
CA ILE A 140 8.98 0.53 -18.16
C ILE A 140 8.27 0.24 -16.84
N GLN A 141 7.73 -0.96 -16.68
CA GLN A 141 7.02 -1.39 -15.47
C GLN A 141 7.92 -2.18 -14.51
N TYR A 142 7.86 -1.84 -13.24
CA TYR A 142 8.63 -2.38 -12.14
C TYR A 142 7.64 -2.85 -11.07
N PRO A 143 7.61 -4.16 -10.73
CA PRO A 143 6.84 -4.64 -9.60
C PRO A 143 7.46 -4.11 -8.30
N VAL A 144 6.69 -3.42 -7.47
CA VAL A 144 7.10 -3.01 -6.14
C VAL A 144 6.52 -3.98 -5.12
N VAL A 145 7.31 -4.43 -4.15
CA VAL A 145 6.87 -5.32 -3.08
C VAL A 145 7.25 -4.71 -1.74
N CYS A 146 6.31 -4.57 -0.79
CA CYS A 146 6.57 -3.97 0.52
C CYS A 146 6.42 -5.01 1.64
N PRO A 147 7.50 -5.70 2.03
CA PRO A 147 7.47 -6.52 3.22
C PRO A 147 7.45 -5.64 4.47
N ARG A 148 6.39 -5.78 5.29
CA ARG A 148 6.31 -5.24 6.65
C ARG A 148 6.33 -6.44 7.60
N ALA A 149 7.52 -6.83 8.05
CA ALA A 149 7.79 -8.22 8.43
C ALA A 149 7.13 -8.70 9.73
N GLY A 150 5.97 -9.32 9.58
CA GLY A 150 5.83 -10.65 10.17
C GLY A 150 6.48 -11.70 9.26
N GLU A 151 6.65 -12.90 9.80
CA GLU A 151 7.28 -14.01 9.07
C GLU A 151 6.49 -14.42 7.82
N ALA A 152 5.16 -14.52 7.93
CA ALA A 152 4.28 -14.82 6.82
C ALA A 152 4.38 -13.77 5.68
N GLU A 153 4.62 -12.50 6.01
CA GLU A 153 4.78 -11.42 5.04
C GLU A 153 6.10 -11.50 4.29
N VAL A 154 7.19 -11.86 4.98
CA VAL A 154 8.48 -12.14 4.35
C VAL A 154 8.35 -13.32 3.41
N ASP A 155 7.71 -14.40 3.84
CA ASP A 155 7.49 -15.59 3.01
C ASP A 155 6.65 -15.25 1.77
N ARG A 156 5.58 -14.48 1.96
CA ARG A 156 4.74 -14.01 0.85
C ARG A 156 5.51 -13.12 -0.12
N CYS A 157 6.36 -12.22 0.37
CA CYS A 157 7.24 -11.40 -0.46
C CYS A 157 8.17 -12.27 -1.32
N VAL A 158 8.80 -13.28 -0.71
CA VAL A 158 9.67 -14.23 -1.43
C VAL A 158 8.88 -15.00 -2.49
N LEU A 159 7.67 -15.46 -2.18
CA LEU A 159 6.78 -16.13 -3.14
C LEU A 159 6.44 -15.22 -4.32
N VAL A 160 6.04 -13.97 -4.06
CA VAL A 160 5.72 -12.98 -5.11
C VAL A 160 6.94 -12.73 -5.99
N LEU A 161 8.12 -12.52 -5.40
CA LEU A 161 9.37 -12.32 -6.14
C LEU A 161 9.78 -13.55 -6.96
N GLY A 162 9.42 -14.76 -6.51
CA GLY A 162 9.62 -15.99 -7.27
C GLY A 162 8.74 -16.09 -8.53
N LEU A 163 7.59 -15.42 -8.55
CA LEU A 163 6.67 -15.37 -9.70
C LEU A 163 7.01 -14.25 -10.69
N VAL A 164 7.92 -13.35 -10.32
CA VAL A 164 8.32 -12.23 -11.19
C VAL A 164 9.08 -12.77 -12.41
N PRO A 165 8.67 -12.43 -13.65
CA PRO A 165 9.32 -12.91 -14.87
C PRO A 165 10.81 -12.60 -14.92
N GLU A 166 11.59 -13.46 -15.57
CA GLU A 166 13.01 -13.19 -15.83
C GLU A 166 13.20 -11.89 -16.62
N GLY A 167 14.27 -11.15 -16.32
CA GLY A 167 14.52 -9.83 -16.88
C GLY A 167 13.73 -8.68 -16.23
N SER A 168 12.73 -8.97 -15.39
CA SER A 168 12.04 -7.95 -14.60
C SER A 168 12.96 -7.37 -13.53
N ARG A 169 12.73 -6.11 -13.16
CA ARG A 169 13.51 -5.39 -12.15
C ARG A 169 12.65 -5.00 -10.94
N PRO A 170 12.28 -5.93 -10.05
CA PRO A 170 11.42 -5.57 -8.93
C PRO A 170 12.10 -4.60 -7.95
N VAL A 171 11.30 -3.76 -7.30
CA VAL A 171 11.71 -2.89 -6.19
C VAL A 171 11.11 -3.43 -4.90
N VAL A 172 11.94 -3.74 -3.93
CA VAL A 172 11.55 -4.27 -2.63
C VAL A 172 11.75 -3.18 -1.58
N VAL A 173 10.67 -2.81 -0.88
CA VAL A 173 10.69 -1.79 0.16
C VAL A 173 10.40 -2.42 1.51
N ALA A 174 11.45 -2.75 2.27
CA ALA A 174 11.33 -3.39 3.57
C ALA A 174 11.13 -2.38 4.72
N ALA A 175 10.68 -2.83 5.88
CA ALA A 175 10.61 -1.94 7.04
C ALA A 175 12.00 -1.60 7.60
N THR A 176 12.96 -2.52 7.48
CA THR A 176 14.34 -2.36 7.96
C THR A 176 15.35 -2.96 6.98
N GLU A 177 16.63 -2.64 7.17
CA GLU A 177 17.74 -3.28 6.44
C GLU A 177 17.77 -4.79 6.69
N ASP A 178 17.64 -5.24 7.94
CA ASP A 178 17.61 -6.67 8.29
C ASP A 178 16.51 -7.43 7.55
N GLU A 179 15.32 -6.83 7.42
CA GLU A 179 14.23 -7.42 6.64
C GLU A 179 14.56 -7.49 5.15
N ALA A 180 15.19 -6.45 4.60
CA ALA A 180 15.64 -6.44 3.21
C ALA A 180 16.67 -7.56 2.96
N VAL A 181 17.66 -7.73 3.86
CA VAL A 181 18.66 -8.81 3.79
C VAL A 181 18.00 -10.19 3.91
N ARG A 182 17.03 -10.34 4.82
CA ARG A 182 16.29 -11.60 5.00
C ARG A 182 15.51 -11.99 3.74
N VAL A 183 14.86 -11.04 3.07
CA VAL A 183 14.19 -11.30 1.78
C VAL A 183 15.21 -11.60 0.69
N ALA A 184 16.27 -10.78 0.60
CA ALA A 184 17.31 -10.88 -0.42
C ALA A 184 18.05 -12.23 -0.42
N SER A 185 18.36 -12.76 0.76
CA SER A 185 19.05 -14.04 0.89
C SER A 185 18.20 -15.26 0.48
N ARG A 186 16.89 -15.10 0.31
CA ARG A 186 15.93 -16.20 0.06
C ARG A 186 15.39 -16.25 -1.36
N ILE A 187 15.71 -15.26 -2.20
CA ILE A 187 15.27 -15.22 -3.60
C ILE A 187 16.25 -15.96 -4.52
N ARG A 188 15.76 -16.36 -5.70
CA ARG A 188 16.56 -17.06 -6.72
C ARG A 188 17.82 -16.27 -7.10
N ALA A 189 18.93 -16.98 -7.30
CA ALA A 189 20.13 -16.40 -7.88
C ALA A 189 19.81 -15.79 -9.27
N GLY A 190 20.25 -14.56 -9.52
CA GLY A 190 20.08 -13.87 -10.81
C GLY A 190 18.86 -12.95 -10.95
N LEU A 191 17.91 -12.96 -10.01
CA LEU A 191 16.83 -11.95 -10.00
C LEU A 191 17.42 -10.57 -9.66
N GLN A 192 17.28 -9.60 -10.57
CA GLN A 192 17.72 -8.22 -10.34
C GLN A 192 16.67 -7.44 -9.55
N ALA A 193 16.69 -7.58 -8.23
CA ALA A 193 15.85 -6.79 -7.32
C ALA A 193 16.63 -5.60 -6.73
N ARG A 194 15.96 -4.45 -6.63
CA ARG A 194 16.43 -3.27 -5.89
C ARG A 194 15.79 -3.26 -4.52
N TYR A 195 16.57 -3.11 -3.47
CA TYR A 195 16.14 -3.09 -2.07
C TYR A 195 16.28 -1.68 -1.49
N VAL A 196 15.29 -1.27 -0.71
CA VAL A 196 15.29 -0.04 0.08
C VAL A 196 14.47 -0.28 1.35
N TRP A 197 14.60 0.58 2.34
CA TRP A 197 13.78 0.55 3.55
C TRP A 197 13.30 1.93 3.97
N ASP A 198 12.27 1.94 4.81
CA ASP A 198 11.49 3.11 5.22
C ASP A 198 12.30 4.35 5.62
N ASP A 199 13.36 4.16 6.41
CA ASP A 199 14.14 5.27 6.95
C ASP A 199 14.87 6.02 5.83
N LEU A 200 15.36 5.29 4.82
CA LEU A 200 16.05 5.88 3.68
C LEU A 200 15.12 6.70 2.77
N LEU A 201 13.81 6.40 2.74
CA LEU A 201 12.86 7.20 1.95
C LEU A 201 12.64 8.60 2.51
N ARG A 202 13.13 8.91 3.72
CA ARG A 202 12.93 10.22 4.39
C ARG A 202 14.08 11.19 4.14
N GLU A 203 15.24 10.70 3.72
CA GLU A 203 16.45 11.49 3.51
C GLU A 203 16.38 12.32 2.22
N GLU A 204 17.16 13.41 2.17
CA GLU A 204 17.23 14.30 0.99
C GLU A 204 18.02 13.64 -0.14
N GLU A 205 19.10 12.93 0.22
CA GLU A 205 19.87 12.08 -0.67
C GLU A 205 19.95 10.69 -0.07
N PHE A 206 19.65 9.65 -0.84
CA PHE A 206 19.66 8.28 -0.34
C PHE A 206 20.03 7.29 -1.44
N PHE A 207 20.37 6.07 -1.03
CA PHE A 207 20.84 5.00 -1.91
C PHE A 207 19.86 3.83 -1.94
N PHE A 208 19.67 3.27 -3.13
CA PHE A 208 19.06 1.96 -3.32
C PHE A 208 20.13 0.89 -3.31
N TYR A 209 19.81 -0.28 -2.79
CA TYR A 209 20.72 -1.40 -2.70
C TYR A 209 20.32 -2.52 -3.66
N ARG A 210 21.26 -3.40 -4.00
CA ARG A 210 21.02 -4.64 -4.75
C ARG A 210 21.69 -5.81 -4.03
N TRP A 211 21.09 -6.99 -4.11
CA TRP A 211 21.70 -8.21 -3.59
C TRP A 211 22.79 -8.74 -4.55
N THR A 212 23.97 -9.07 -4.02
CA THR A 212 25.09 -9.61 -4.82
C THR A 212 25.32 -11.11 -4.65
N GLY A 213 24.46 -11.80 -3.91
CA GLY A 213 24.65 -13.20 -3.52
C GLY A 213 25.20 -13.37 -2.10
N SER A 214 25.86 -12.34 -1.56
CA SER A 214 26.43 -12.37 -0.20
C SER A 214 26.04 -11.17 0.66
N ARG A 215 25.77 -10.00 0.06
CA ARG A 215 25.39 -8.77 0.78
C ARG A 215 24.54 -7.84 -0.09
N LEU A 216 23.97 -6.83 0.55
CA LEU A 216 23.38 -5.68 -0.13
C LEU A 216 24.48 -4.67 -0.48
N GLU A 217 24.53 -4.21 -1.72
CA GLU A 217 25.46 -3.18 -2.19
C GLU A 217 24.73 -1.98 -2.79
N PRO A 218 25.20 -0.74 -2.61
CA PRO A 218 24.62 0.44 -3.25
C PRO A 218 24.56 0.29 -4.78
N SER A 219 23.45 0.71 -5.38
CA SER A 219 23.14 0.54 -6.80
C SER A 219 22.73 1.84 -7.51
N GLU A 220 22.06 2.75 -6.80
CA GLU A 220 21.61 4.02 -7.37
C GLU A 220 21.47 5.08 -6.27
N LYS A 221 21.95 6.30 -6.55
CA LYS A 221 21.76 7.47 -5.68
C LYS A 221 20.58 8.29 -6.21
N VAL A 222 19.64 8.64 -5.33
CA VAL A 222 18.48 9.48 -5.64
C VAL A 222 18.51 10.72 -4.76
N SER A 223 18.13 11.87 -5.32
CA SER A 223 17.98 13.14 -4.60
C SER A 223 16.56 13.65 -4.73
N ARG A 224 15.98 14.13 -3.61
CA ARG A 224 14.62 14.71 -3.58
C ARG A 224 14.53 16.05 -4.31
N SER A 225 15.55 16.89 -4.21
CA SER A 225 15.61 18.21 -4.87
C SER A 225 15.73 18.16 -6.40
N GLY A 226 16.03 16.99 -6.97
CA GLY A 226 16.06 16.78 -8.44
C GLY A 226 14.70 16.46 -9.07
N ILE A 227 13.65 16.33 -8.26
CA ILE A 227 12.34 15.83 -8.71
C ILE A 227 11.54 17.00 -9.26
N LYS A 228 11.58 17.19 -10.57
CA LYS A 228 10.55 17.97 -11.26
C LYS A 228 9.26 17.17 -11.16
N THR A 229 8.32 17.62 -10.34
CA THR A 229 6.91 17.18 -10.46
C THR A 229 6.52 17.34 -11.92
N LEU A 230 6.28 16.23 -12.62
CA LEU A 230 5.68 16.27 -13.95
C LEU A 230 4.36 17.03 -13.83
N ASP A 231 4.32 18.21 -14.46
CA ASP A 231 3.07 18.88 -14.75
C ASP A 231 2.12 17.87 -15.38
N ARG A 232 0.98 17.69 -14.71
CA ARG A 232 -0.30 17.19 -15.20
C ARG A 232 -0.22 16.47 -16.55
N VAL A 233 -0.23 15.14 -16.53
CA VAL A 233 -0.71 14.37 -17.70
C VAL A 233 -2.05 14.98 -18.12
N PRO A 234 -2.17 15.54 -19.34
CA PRO A 234 -3.41 16.10 -19.82
C PRO A 234 -4.47 15.00 -19.80
N ARG A 235 -5.67 15.34 -19.32
CA ARG A 235 -6.82 14.44 -19.47
C ARG A 235 -7.00 14.18 -20.96
N ALA A 236 -6.89 12.91 -21.37
CA ALA A 236 -7.48 12.50 -22.64
C ALA A 236 -8.99 12.74 -22.53
N CYS A 237 -9.53 13.34 -23.60
CA CYS A 237 -10.85 13.94 -23.71
C CYS A 237 -12.02 13.06 -23.27
#